data_AF-A0A6A5AQ59-F1
#
_entry.id   AF-A0A6A5AQ59-F1
#
_cell.length_a   1.000
_cell.length_b   1.000
_cell.length_c   1.000
_cell.angle_alpha   90.00
_cell.angle_beta   90.00
_cell.angle_gamma   90.00
#
_symmetry.space_group_name_H-M   'P 1'
#
loop_
_entity.id
_entity.type
_entity.pdbx_description
1 polymer ?
#
loop_
_entity_poly.entity_id
_entity_poly.type
_entity_poly.pdbx_seq_one_letter_code
_entity_poly.pdbx_strand_id
1 'polypeptide(L)'
;MTDSPTQRRGSHYMTNIAPQVSSFNQGIWENTEVIEACYRNLQRIYTWGGIWYTDNSNDYFLASHGIRTPDFWWKVVLTKDDSGADKIISWFFPNQENLGSLDSYLVSVADIEARLTDGLGAIPVPTSLKGLKAVTSWPKPAGCTRS
;
A
#
# COMPACT_ATOMS: atom_id res chain seq x y z
N MET A 1 -11.40 -12.12 6.55
CA MET A 1 -10.04 -12.54 6.93
C MET A 1 -10.09 -12.81 8.43
N THR A 2 -9.63 -13.98 8.89
CA THR A 2 -9.81 -14.45 10.28
C THR A 2 -8.52 -14.33 11.12
N ASP A 3 -7.45 -13.77 10.53
CA ASP A 3 -6.10 -13.66 11.12
C ASP A 3 -5.60 -14.99 11.70
N SER A 4 -5.85 -16.09 10.97
CA SER A 4 -5.44 -17.42 11.44
C SER A 4 -3.92 -17.59 11.36
N PRO A 5 -3.32 -18.50 12.16
CA PRO A 5 -1.90 -18.82 12.05
C PRO A 5 -1.46 -19.21 10.63
N THR A 6 -2.35 -19.86 9.86
CA THR A 6 -2.09 -20.21 8.45
C THR A 6 -2.06 -18.97 7.56
N GLN A 7 -2.96 -18.00 7.76
CA GLN A 7 -2.96 -16.74 7.02
C GLN A 7 -1.70 -15.92 7.30
N ARG A 8 -1.29 -15.84 8.57
CA ARG A 8 -0.04 -15.18 8.99
C ARG A 8 1.20 -15.85 8.40
N ARG A 9 1.25 -17.19 8.35
CA ARG A 9 2.35 -17.88 7.65
C ARG A 9 2.36 -17.58 6.15
N GLY A 10 1.18 -17.46 5.55
CA GLY A 10 1.05 -17.12 4.13
C GLY A 10 1.68 -15.78 3.77
N SER A 11 1.59 -14.76 4.65
CA SER A 11 2.23 -13.46 4.40
C SER A 11 3.76 -13.49 4.43
N HIS A 12 4.37 -14.55 4.96
CA HIS A 12 5.82 -14.73 5.00
C HIS A 12 6.40 -15.52 3.81
N TYR A 13 5.58 -15.90 2.84
CA TYR A 13 6.10 -16.52 1.61
C TYR A 13 6.79 -15.49 0.72
N MET A 14 7.86 -15.91 0.04
CA MET A 14 8.62 -15.03 -0.86
C MET A 14 7.81 -14.56 -2.08
N THR A 15 6.66 -15.19 -2.37
CA THR A 15 5.69 -14.68 -3.35
C THR A 15 4.96 -13.42 -2.88
N ASN A 16 5.10 -13.05 -1.59
CA ASN A 16 4.53 -11.87 -0.96
C ASN A 16 5.62 -10.95 -0.37
N ILE A 17 6.88 -11.11 -0.78
CA ILE A 17 8.02 -10.31 -0.30
C ILE A 17 8.83 -9.84 -1.51
N ALA A 18 9.21 -8.57 -1.51
CA ALA A 18 10.14 -7.98 -2.48
C ALA A 18 11.16 -7.09 -1.74
N PRO A 19 12.36 -6.85 -2.32
CA PRO A 19 13.34 -5.96 -1.74
C PRO A 19 12.77 -4.56 -1.47
N GLN A 20 12.77 -4.13 -0.21
CA GLN A 20 12.28 -2.82 0.20
C GLN A 20 13.36 -2.14 1.03
N VAL A 21 13.61 -0.85 0.76
CA VAL A 21 14.55 -0.06 1.56
C VAL A 21 14.12 -0.08 3.03
N SER A 22 15.05 -0.41 3.92
CA SER A 22 14.73 -0.67 5.34
C SER A 22 14.04 0.50 6.01
N SER A 23 14.51 1.73 5.78
CA SER A 23 13.93 2.95 6.35
C SER A 23 12.57 3.31 5.76
N PHE A 24 12.30 2.91 4.51
CA PHE A 24 10.97 3.01 3.92
C PHE A 24 10.00 2.00 4.55
N ASN A 25 10.41 0.73 4.64
CA ASN A 25 9.62 -0.36 5.23
C ASN A 25 9.23 -0.07 6.69
N GLN A 26 10.23 0.24 7.53
CA GLN A 26 10.07 0.51 8.97
C GLN A 26 9.63 1.96 9.28
N GLY A 27 9.32 2.74 8.25
CA GLY A 27 8.97 4.14 8.37
C GLY A 27 7.59 4.39 7.82
N ILE A 28 7.52 5.09 6.69
CA ILE A 28 6.23 5.51 6.16
C ILE A 28 5.38 4.34 5.64
N TRP A 29 5.96 3.22 5.23
CA TRP A 29 5.19 2.04 4.84
C TRP A 29 4.44 1.46 6.05
N GLU A 30 5.14 1.22 7.16
CA GLU A 30 4.56 0.81 8.43
C GLU A 30 3.48 1.79 8.90
N ASN A 31 3.68 3.12 8.74
CA ASN A 31 2.65 4.09 9.09
C ASN A 31 1.32 3.86 8.32
N THR A 32 1.37 3.44 7.05
CA THR A 32 0.15 3.07 6.31
C THR A 32 -0.50 1.80 6.86
N GLU A 33 0.30 0.81 7.27
CA GLU A 33 -0.17 -0.46 7.85
C GLU A 33 -0.80 -0.24 9.22
N VAL A 34 -0.27 0.71 9.99
CA VAL A 34 -0.85 1.13 11.27
C VAL A 34 -2.22 1.79 11.06
N ILE A 35 -2.34 2.70 10.10
CA ILE A 35 -3.64 3.30 9.73
C ILE A 35 -4.63 2.20 9.35
N GLU A 36 -4.26 1.33 8.41
CA GLU A 36 -5.09 0.20 7.96
C GLU A 36 -5.53 -0.69 9.14
N ALA A 37 -4.59 -1.05 10.01
CA ALA A 37 -4.83 -1.90 11.17
C ALA A 37 -5.73 -1.24 12.22
N CYS A 38 -5.74 0.09 12.32
CA CYS A 38 -6.70 0.80 13.16
C CYS A 38 -8.10 0.78 12.56
N TYR A 39 -8.22 1.10 11.26
CA TYR A 39 -9.51 1.20 10.59
C TYR A 39 -10.22 -0.15 10.41
N ARG A 40 -9.47 -1.27 10.35
CA ARG A 40 -10.05 -2.63 10.30
C ARG A 40 -10.96 -2.97 11.49
N ASN A 41 -10.78 -2.29 12.62
CA ASN A 41 -11.57 -2.51 13.83
C ASN A 41 -12.88 -1.70 13.85
N LEU A 42 -13.04 -0.76 12.90
CA LEU A 42 -14.24 0.07 12.79
C LEU A 42 -15.21 -0.49 11.74
N GLN A 43 -14.68 -0.73 10.54
CA GLN A 43 -15.43 -1.19 9.38
C GLN A 43 -14.58 -2.20 8.60
N ARG A 44 -15.24 -3.00 7.75
CA ARG A 44 -14.53 -3.91 6.86
C ARG A 44 -13.66 -3.12 5.89
N ILE A 45 -12.37 -3.44 5.87
CA ILE A 45 -11.41 -2.87 4.92
C ILE A 45 -11.17 -3.82 3.74
N TYR A 46 -10.80 -3.23 2.61
CA TYR A 46 -10.27 -3.88 1.43
C TYR A 46 -8.99 -3.15 1.04
N THR A 47 -7.93 -3.91 0.80
CA THR A 47 -6.61 -3.35 0.50
C THR A 47 -6.05 -4.00 -0.75
N TRP A 48 -5.48 -3.18 -1.61
CA TRP A 48 -4.69 -3.60 -2.76
C TRP A 48 -3.32 -2.93 -2.63
N GLY A 49 -2.30 -3.64 -3.07
CA GLY A 49 -0.96 -3.09 -3.13
C GLY A 49 -0.16 -3.79 -4.20
N GLY A 50 0.95 -3.17 -4.57
CA GLY A 50 1.82 -3.70 -5.58
C GLY A 50 3.09 -2.88 -5.72
N ILE A 51 3.84 -3.24 -6.74
CA ILE A 51 5.18 -2.75 -7.02
C ILE A 51 5.28 -2.36 -8.49
N TRP A 52 6.17 -1.42 -8.80
CA TRP A 52 6.44 -0.99 -10.16
C TRP A 52 7.95 -0.89 -10.40
N TYR A 53 8.36 -1.30 -11.60
CA TYR A 53 9.75 -1.36 -12.04
C TYR A 53 9.95 -0.41 -13.22
N THR A 54 10.94 0.45 -13.12
CA THR A 54 11.29 1.52 -14.06
C THR A 54 12.78 1.61 -14.34
N ASP A 55 13.61 1.11 -13.42
CA ASP A 55 15.06 1.03 -13.49
C ASP A 55 15.49 -0.44 -13.28
N ASN A 56 16.60 -0.82 -13.88
CA ASN A 56 17.23 -2.12 -13.67
C ASN A 56 18.66 -1.99 -13.12
N SER A 57 19.16 -0.76 -12.94
CA SER A 57 20.51 -0.50 -12.45
C SER A 57 20.71 -0.90 -10.98
N ASN A 58 19.60 -1.01 -10.23
CA ASN A 58 19.54 -1.35 -8.81
C ASN A 58 19.05 -2.80 -8.54
N ASP A 59 18.99 -3.66 -9.57
CA ASP A 59 18.53 -5.06 -9.49
C ASP A 59 19.60 -6.01 -8.88
N TYR A 60 20.23 -5.61 -7.76
CA TYR A 60 21.34 -6.36 -7.12
C TYR A 60 20.97 -7.79 -6.70
N PHE A 61 19.68 -8.04 -6.42
CA PHE A 61 19.17 -9.34 -5.97
C PHE A 61 18.78 -10.26 -7.12
N LEU A 62 18.76 -9.78 -8.36
CA LEU A 62 18.29 -10.57 -9.50
C LEU A 62 19.19 -11.78 -9.76
N ALA A 63 20.51 -11.60 -9.75
CA ALA A 63 21.44 -12.69 -10.01
C ALA A 63 21.48 -13.74 -8.88
N SER A 64 21.30 -13.32 -7.63
CA SER A 64 21.43 -14.20 -6.46
C SER A 64 20.11 -14.87 -6.04
N HIS A 65 18.99 -14.16 -6.16
CA HIS A 65 17.68 -14.60 -5.66
C HIS A 65 16.60 -14.66 -6.75
N GLY A 66 16.88 -14.18 -7.96
CA GLY A 66 15.90 -14.13 -9.05
C GLY A 66 14.85 -13.04 -8.88
N ILE A 67 15.06 -12.07 -7.97
CA ILE A 67 14.10 -11.04 -7.62
C ILE A 67 14.63 -9.67 -8.06
N ARG A 68 13.84 -8.96 -8.87
CA ARG A 68 14.11 -7.57 -9.24
C ARG A 68 13.80 -6.64 -8.06
N THR A 69 14.51 -5.54 -7.95
CA THR A 69 14.29 -4.51 -6.95
C THR A 69 13.18 -3.58 -7.45
N PRO A 70 12.04 -3.47 -6.75
CA PRO A 70 11.01 -2.49 -7.08
C PRO A 70 11.56 -1.06 -6.99
N ASP A 71 11.17 -0.20 -7.91
CA ASP A 71 11.46 1.24 -7.80
C ASP A 71 10.36 1.98 -7.07
N PHE A 72 9.14 1.47 -7.14
CA PHE A 72 7.99 2.05 -6.47
C PHE A 72 7.10 0.98 -5.85
N TRP A 73 6.42 1.39 -4.79
CA TRP A 73 5.39 0.64 -4.09
C TRP A 73 4.13 1.46 -4.05
N TRP A 74 2.98 0.81 -4.15
CA TRP A 74 1.69 1.49 -4.07
C TRP A 74 0.72 0.72 -3.20
N LYS A 75 -0.22 1.46 -2.59
CA LYS A 75 -1.27 0.90 -1.74
C LYS A 75 -2.56 1.67 -1.95
N VAL A 76 -3.67 0.95 -2.01
CA VAL A 76 -5.04 1.47 -2.04
C VAL A 76 -5.80 0.82 -0.89
N VAL A 77 -6.45 1.63 -0.05
CA VAL A 77 -7.31 1.15 1.03
C VAL A 77 -8.72 1.71 0.83
N LEU A 78 -9.71 0.81 0.80
CA LEU A 78 -11.14 1.10 0.71
C LEU A 78 -11.83 0.58 1.97
N THR A 79 -12.69 1.41 2.54
CA THR A 79 -13.53 1.07 3.69
C THR A 79 -14.82 1.88 3.66
N LYS A 80 -15.62 1.80 4.73
CA LYS A 80 -16.75 2.70 4.98
C LYS A 80 -16.42 3.70 6.08
N ASP A 81 -16.96 4.90 5.99
CA ASP A 81 -17.00 5.84 7.12
C ASP A 81 -18.18 5.54 8.06
N ASP A 82 -18.33 6.34 9.13
CA ASP A 82 -19.36 6.15 10.15
C ASP A 82 -20.80 6.32 9.61
N SER A 83 -20.96 7.01 8.47
CA SER A 83 -22.26 7.15 7.77
C SER A 83 -22.56 5.98 6.83
N GLY A 84 -21.61 5.06 6.65
CA GLY A 84 -21.69 3.96 5.69
C GLY A 84 -21.30 4.34 4.26
N ALA A 85 -20.81 5.56 4.04
CA ALA A 85 -20.32 6.00 2.73
C ALA A 85 -18.93 5.40 2.44
N ASP A 86 -18.62 5.18 1.16
CA ASP A 86 -17.31 4.68 0.76
C ASP A 86 -16.21 5.71 1.07
N LYS A 87 -15.13 5.21 1.67
CA LYS A 87 -13.95 5.98 2.04
C LYS A 87 -12.72 5.30 1.41
N ILE A 88 -11.99 6.03 0.58
CA ILE A 88 -10.82 5.53 -0.13
C ILE A 88 -9.59 6.41 0.12
N ILE A 89 -8.42 5.79 0.13
CA ILE A 89 -7.13 6.47 0.15
C ILE A 89 -6.10 5.65 -0.61
N SER A 90 -5.16 6.33 -1.23
CA SER A 90 -4.10 5.68 -2.02
C SER A 90 -2.79 6.44 -1.95
N TRP A 91 -1.70 5.69 -1.92
CA TRP A 91 -0.33 6.20 -1.90
C TRP A 91 0.53 5.54 -2.96
N PHE A 92 1.54 6.26 -3.41
CA PHE A 92 2.56 5.77 -4.35
C PHE A 92 3.93 6.27 -3.92
N PHE A 93 4.78 5.35 -3.45
CA PHE A 93 6.05 5.66 -2.81
C PHE A 93 7.22 5.21 -3.69
N PRO A 94 8.29 6.01 -3.82
CA PRO A 94 9.56 5.51 -4.33
C PRO A 94 10.22 4.59 -3.29
N ASN A 95 10.87 3.53 -3.74
CA ASN A 95 11.62 2.59 -2.90
C ASN A 95 13.00 3.20 -2.55
N GLN A 96 13.00 4.24 -1.72
CA GLN A 96 14.17 5.07 -1.43
C GLN A 96 14.25 5.41 0.07
N GLU A 97 15.43 5.85 0.49
CA GLU A 97 15.65 6.37 1.84
C GLU A 97 15.10 7.81 1.99
N ASN A 98 15.00 8.27 3.24
CA ASN A 98 14.71 9.67 3.58
C ASN A 98 13.39 10.21 3.03
N LEU A 99 12.37 9.35 2.93
CA LEU A 99 11.05 9.76 2.50
C LEU A 99 10.41 10.71 3.53
N GLY A 100 9.79 11.79 3.02
CA GLY A 100 9.06 12.76 3.84
C GLY A 100 7.71 12.27 4.39
N SER A 101 6.78 13.18 4.64
CA SER A 101 5.45 12.86 5.19
C SER A 101 4.62 12.00 4.25
N LEU A 102 3.72 11.17 4.81
CA LEU A 102 2.77 10.33 4.05
C LEU A 102 2.00 11.13 2.99
N ASP A 103 1.56 12.34 3.34
CA ASP A 103 0.72 13.18 2.49
C ASP A 103 1.41 13.60 1.19
N SER A 104 2.76 13.63 1.20
CA SER A 104 3.56 13.94 0.02
C SER A 104 3.42 12.88 -1.08
N TYR A 105 2.92 11.69 -0.76
CA TYR A 105 2.81 10.54 -1.64
C TYR A 105 1.36 10.15 -1.97
N LEU A 106 0.39 10.99 -1.57
CA LEU A 106 -1.02 10.77 -1.90
C LEU A 106 -1.26 10.93 -3.41
N VAL A 107 -1.94 9.94 -3.97
CA VAL A 107 -2.36 9.89 -5.37
C VAL A 107 -3.79 9.40 -5.46
N SER A 108 -4.44 9.55 -6.63
CA SER A 108 -5.70 8.86 -6.91
C SER A 108 -5.45 7.42 -7.37
N VAL A 109 -6.47 6.57 -7.35
CA VAL A 109 -6.35 5.21 -7.91
C VAL A 109 -6.12 5.27 -9.42
N ALA A 110 -6.74 6.23 -10.11
CA ALA A 110 -6.52 6.47 -11.53
C ALA A 110 -5.05 6.81 -11.85
N ASP A 111 -4.38 7.59 -10.99
CA ASP A 111 -2.95 7.89 -11.15
C ASP A 111 -2.07 6.64 -11.01
N ILE A 112 -2.45 5.71 -10.13
CA ILE A 112 -1.77 4.41 -9.99
C ILE A 112 -1.98 3.61 -11.26
N GLU A 113 -3.24 3.39 -11.67
CA GLU A 113 -3.59 2.61 -12.86
C GLU A 113 -2.91 3.14 -14.14
N ALA A 114 -2.76 4.46 -14.28
CA ALA A 114 -2.09 5.07 -15.42
C ALA A 114 -0.57 4.78 -15.50
N ARG A 115 0.06 4.36 -14.38
CA ARG A 115 1.48 3.98 -14.31
C ARG A 115 1.68 2.48 -14.48
N LEU A 116 0.69 1.67 -14.13
CA LEU A 116 0.80 0.22 -14.18
C LEU A 116 0.82 -0.28 -15.62
N THR A 117 1.79 -1.13 -15.94
CA THR A 117 1.95 -1.79 -17.23
C THR A 117 1.98 -3.31 -17.07
N ASP A 118 1.36 -3.82 -16.00
CA ASP A 118 1.42 -5.23 -15.59
C ASP A 118 0.40 -6.14 -16.31
N GLY A 119 -0.56 -5.55 -17.02
CA GLY A 119 -1.62 -6.29 -17.72
C GLY A 119 -2.62 -6.98 -16.79
N LEU A 120 -2.65 -6.64 -15.49
CA LEU A 120 -3.56 -7.23 -14.50
C LEU A 120 -4.96 -6.62 -14.51
N GLY A 121 -5.14 -5.54 -15.28
CA GLY A 121 -6.39 -4.81 -15.40
C GLY A 121 -6.58 -3.77 -14.31
N ALA A 122 -7.81 -3.28 -14.20
CA ALA A 122 -8.19 -2.24 -13.25
C ALA A 122 -8.17 -2.73 -11.79
N ILE A 123 -7.72 -1.88 -10.88
CA ILE A 123 -7.87 -2.07 -9.44
C ILE A 123 -9.38 -2.11 -9.12
N PRO A 124 -9.88 -3.16 -8.45
CA PRO A 124 -11.32 -3.42 -8.33
C PRO A 124 -11.97 -2.59 -7.20
N VAL A 125 -11.98 -1.27 -7.40
CA VAL A 125 -12.70 -0.29 -6.58
C VAL A 125 -13.83 0.35 -7.40
N PRO A 126 -14.88 0.90 -6.76
CA PRO A 126 -15.94 1.62 -7.47
C PRO A 126 -15.38 2.74 -8.38
N THR A 127 -15.84 2.79 -9.63
CA THR A 127 -15.35 3.76 -10.64
C THR A 127 -15.46 5.21 -10.19
N SER A 128 -16.53 5.56 -9.45
CA SER A 128 -16.76 6.89 -8.90
C SER A 128 -15.66 7.36 -7.93
N LEU A 129 -14.90 6.42 -7.35
CA LEU A 129 -13.85 6.71 -6.38
C LEU A 129 -12.47 6.84 -7.03
N LYS A 130 -12.30 6.40 -8.29
CA LYS A 130 -10.96 6.26 -8.89
C LYS A 130 -10.22 7.58 -9.06
N GLY A 131 -10.94 8.66 -9.35
CA GLY A 131 -10.36 10.00 -9.50
C GLY A 131 -10.19 10.75 -8.18
N LEU A 132 -10.60 10.19 -7.05
CA LEU A 132 -10.47 10.87 -5.76
C LEU A 132 -9.02 10.79 -5.28
N LYS A 133 -8.43 11.95 -5.00
CA LYS A 133 -7.16 12.10 -4.30
C LYS A 133 -7.42 12.74 -2.94
N ALA A 134 -7.06 12.02 -1.87
CA ALA A 134 -7.11 12.60 -0.53
C ALA A 134 -6.10 13.74 -0.39
N VAL A 135 -6.44 14.74 0.41
CA VAL A 135 -5.54 15.88 0.72
C VAL A 135 -4.61 15.53 1.89
N THR A 136 -5.11 14.75 2.84
CA THR A 136 -4.36 14.29 4.01
C THR A 136 -4.61 12.82 4.26
N SER A 137 -3.62 12.14 4.81
CA SER A 137 -3.77 10.77 5.27
C SER A 137 -4.78 10.68 6.41
N TRP A 138 -5.43 9.53 6.53
CA TRP A 138 -6.43 9.36 7.58
C TRP A 138 -5.77 9.44 8.97
N PRO A 139 -6.35 10.19 9.91
CA PRO A 139 -5.83 10.21 11.28
C PRO A 139 -6.04 8.84 11.93
N LYS A 140 -5.23 8.49 12.93
CA LYS A 140 -5.52 7.31 13.76
C LYS A 140 -6.88 7.53 14.46
N PRO A 141 -7.85 6.60 14.32
CA PRO A 141 -9.10 6.65 15.05
C PRO A 141 -8.91 6.70 16.57
N ALA A 142 -9.88 7.30 17.26
CA ALA A 142 -9.89 7.34 18.72
C ALA A 142 -9.78 5.92 19.30
N GLY A 143 -8.91 5.74 20.30
CA GLY A 143 -8.69 4.46 20.97
C GLY A 143 -7.82 3.45 20.21
N CYS A 144 -7.31 3.77 19.02
CA CYS A 144 -6.32 2.90 18.38
C CYS A 144 -4.95 3.01 19.07
N THR A 145 -4.48 1.90 19.66
CA THR A 145 -3.20 1.81 20.38
C THR A 145 -2.06 1.27 19.54
N ARG A 146 -2.29 0.98 18.24
CA ARG A 146 -1.26 0.47 17.35
C ARG A 146 -0.19 1.55 17.14
N SER A 147 1.04 1.25 17.55
CA SER A 147 2.23 2.05 17.27
C SER A 147 2.78 1.68 15.92
#